data_AF-L0PFM2-F1
#
_entry.id   AF-L0PFM2-F1
#
_cell.length_a   1.000
_cell.length_b   1.000
_cell.length_c   1.000
_cell.angle_alpha   90.00
_cell.angle_beta   90.00
_cell.angle_gamma   90.00
#
_symmetry.space_group_name_H-M   'P 1'
#
loop_
_entity.id
_entity.type
_entity.pdbx_description
1 polymer ?
#
loop_
_entity_poly.entity_id
_entity_poly.type
_entity_poly.pdbx_seq_one_letter_code
_entity_poly.pdbx_strand_id
1 'polypeptide(L)' 'MEDQAVDRVHRIGQTCPVKVIRFIVKNSVEEKMIQICKRKSALANISVVEHQSREEMTKQRLEELKTLFE' A
#
# COMPACT_ATOMS: atom_id res chain seq x y z
N MET A 1 -3.59 4.38 -3.84
CA MET A 1 -3.57 5.77 -4.37
C MET A 1 -2.57 5.88 -5.50
N GLU A 2 -1.34 5.37 -5.35
CA GLU A 2 -0.37 5.22 -6.45
C GLU A 2 -0.95 4.40 -7.62
N ASP A 3 -1.55 3.23 -7.35
CA ASP A 3 -2.14 2.39 -8.40
C ASP A 3 -3.26 3.10 -9.17
N GLN A 4 -4.07 3.90 -8.48
CA GLN A 4 -5.12 4.72 -9.10
C GLN A 4 -4.54 5.82 -10.00
N ALA A 5 -3.36 6.36 -9.66
CA ALA A 5 -2.67 7.34 -10.48
C ALA A 5 -2.03 6.67 -11.71
N VAL A 6 -1.47 5.47 -11.55
CA VAL A 6 -0.90 4.68 -12.66
C VAL A 6 -2.01 4.24 -13.63
N ASP A 7 -3.14 3.75 -13.13
CA ASP A 7 -4.30 3.34 -13.94
C ASP A 7 -4.89 4.49 -14.76
N ARG A 8 -4.80 5.73 -14.27
CA ARG A 8 -5.20 6.92 -15.05
C ARG A 8 -4.31 7.15 -16.28
N VAL A 9 -3.05 6.77 -16.20
CA VAL A 9 -2.07 6.92 -17.29
C VAL A 9 -2.11 5.71 -18.23
N HIS A 10 -2.26 4.50 -17.70
CA HIS A 10 -2.31 3.22 -18.43
C HIS A 10 -3.70 2.95 -19.02
N ARG A 11 -4.25 3.90 -19.78
CA ARG A 11 -5.63 3.82 -20.28
C ARG A 11 -5.73 2.92 -21.53
N ILE A 12 -6.85 2.21 -21.65
CA ILE A 12 -7.17 1.40 -22.84
C ILE A 12 -7.18 2.29 -24.09
N GLY A 13 -6.43 1.86 -25.12
CA GLY A 13 -6.28 2.57 -26.39
C GLY A 13 -4.96 3.34 -26.55
N GLN A 14 -4.06 3.26 -25.57
CA GLN A 14 -2.73 3.86 -25.66
C GLN A 14 -1.80 3.02 -26.56
N THR A 15 -1.20 3.65 -27.56
CA THR A 15 -0.29 3.02 -28.53
C THR A 15 1.19 3.11 -28.13
N CYS A 16 1.51 3.94 -27.14
CA CYS A 16 2.87 4.13 -26.64
C CYS A 16 3.08 3.37 -25.31
N PRO A 17 4.25 2.74 -25.12
CA PRO A 17 4.56 2.05 -23.87
C PRO A 17 4.72 3.05 -22.71
N VAL A 18 4.04 2.80 -21.59
CA VAL A 18 4.16 3.61 -20.37
C VAL A 18 5.16 2.94 -19.43
N LYS A 19 6.20 3.69 -19.03
CA LYS A 19 7.17 3.27 -18.01
C LYS A 19 6.92 4.05 -16.73
N VAL A 20 6.63 3.33 -15.64
CA VAL A 20 6.54 3.92 -14.29
C VAL A 20 7.85 3.67 -13.56
N ILE A 21 8.50 4.74 -13.11
CA ILE A 21 9.74 4.67 -12.32
C ILE A 21 9.41 5.20 -10.93
N ARG A 22 9.67 4.38 -9.91
CA ARG A 22 9.54 4.80 -8.51
C ARG A 22 10.94 4.97 -7.92
N PHE A 23 11.22 6.16 -7.42
CA PHE A 23 12.43 6.44 -6.65
C PHE A 23 12.15 6.08 -5.19
N ILE A 24 13.07 5.33 -4.58
CA ILE A 24 12.97 4.90 -3.18
C ILE A 24 14.32 5.18 -2.53
N VAL A 25 14.32 5.94 -1.45
CA VAL A 25 15.55 6.20 -0.68
C VAL A 25 15.83 5.01 0.24
N LYS A 26 17.05 4.47 0.17
CA LYS A 26 17.49 3.35 1.03
C LYS A 26 17.47 3.77 2.50
N ASN A 27 17.03 2.86 3.38
CA ASN A 27 16.90 3.08 4.83
C ASN A 27 15.97 4.24 5.20
N SER A 28 14.98 4.55 4.36
CA SER A 28 13.99 5.59 4.65
C SER A 28 12.65 5.00 5.03
N VAL A 29 11.79 5.86 5.59
CA VAL A 29 10.40 5.56 5.90
C VAL A 29 9.62 5.11 4.66
N GLU A 30 10.05 5.51 3.44
CA GLU A 30 9.41 5.14 2.18
C GLU A 30 9.43 3.63 1.92
N GLU A 31 10.53 2.94 2.25
CA GLU A 31 10.66 1.50 2.06
C GLU A 31 9.70 0.72 2.97
N LYS A 32 9.63 1.14 4.24
CA LYS A 32 8.71 0.56 5.24
C LYS A 32 7.26 0.84 4.89
N MET A 33 6.96 2.06 4.42
CA MET A 33 5.62 2.43 3.95
C MET A 33 5.14 1.55 2.79
N ILE A 34 6.03 1.24 1.83
CA ILE A 34 5.71 0.33 0.72
C ILE A 34 5.39 -1.08 1.23
N GLN A 35 6.14 -1.59 2.21
CA GLN A 35 5.87 -2.89 2.82
C GLN A 35 4.51 -2.92 3.52
N ILE A 36 4.18 -1.87 4.28
CA ILE A 36 2.88 -1.72 4.94
C ILE A 36 1.74 -1.68 3.90
N CYS A 37 1.88 -0.90 2.83
CA CYS A 37 0.90 -0.85 1.74
C CYS A 37 0.68 -2.22 1.08
N LYS A 38 1.75 -2.98 0.82
CA LYS A 38 1.65 -4.36 0.29
C LYS A 38 0.92 -5.29 1.26
N ARG A 39 1.29 -5.25 2.54
CA ARG A 39 0.64 -6.05 3.60
C ARG A 39 -0.85 -5.71 3.68
N LYS A 40 -1.19 -4.42 3.65
CA LYS A 40 -2.57 -3.95 3.70
C LYS A 40 -3.37 -4.35 2.46
N SER A 41 -2.77 -4.35 1.27
CA SER A 41 -3.45 -4.82 0.05
C SER A 41 -3.70 -6.33 0.08
N ALA A 42 -2.75 -7.11 0.61
CA ALA A 42 -2.93 -8.55 0.82
C ALA A 42 -4.03 -8.82 1.86
N LEU A 43 -4.04 -8.09 2.97
CA LEU A 43 -5.07 -8.17 3.99
C LEU A 43 -6.43 -7.74 3.44
N ALA A 44 -6.52 -6.67 2.64
CA ALA A 44 -7.77 -6.22 2.01
C ALA A 44 -8.39 -7.28 1.09
N ASN A 45 -7.55 -8.05 0.39
CA ASN A 45 -8.01 -9.18 -0.43
C ASN A 45 -8.55 -10.35 0.42
N ILE A 46 -8.09 -10.48 1.66
CA ILE A 46 -8.49 -11.53 2.61
C ILE A 46 -9.69 -11.07 3.47
N SER A 47 -9.76 -9.79 3.82
CA SER A 47 -10.67 -9.22 4.82
C SER A 47 -12.06 -8.87 4.29
N VAL A 48 -12.40 -9.21 3.04
CA VAL A 48 -13.79 -9.09 2.55
C VAL A 48 -14.73 -10.04 3.31
N VAL A 49 -14.20 -10.96 4.14
CA VAL A 49 -14.96 -12.04 4.78
C VAL A 49 -15.10 -11.92 6.32
N GLU A 50 -14.34 -11.09 7.05
CA GLU A 50 -14.38 -11.12 8.53
C GLU A 50 -14.61 -9.74 9.20
N HIS A 51 -15.66 -9.67 10.01
CA HIS A 51 -15.99 -8.55 10.90
C HIS A 51 -14.98 -8.43 12.05
N GLN A 52 -13.86 -7.73 11.83
CA GLN A 52 -12.89 -7.44 12.89
C GLN A 52 -13.46 -6.44 13.91
N SER A 53 -13.21 -6.69 15.20
CA SER A 53 -13.66 -5.81 16.28
C SER A 53 -12.90 -4.48 16.25
N ARG A 54 -13.57 -3.40 16.68
CA ARG A 54 -13.02 -2.03 16.70
C ARG A 54 -11.72 -1.93 17.52
N GLU A 55 -11.58 -2.75 18.56
CA GLU A 55 -10.39 -2.81 19.41
C GLU A 55 -9.19 -3.44 18.70
N GLU A 56 -9.41 -4.50 17.91
CA GLU A 56 -8.37 -5.20 17.15
C GLU A 56 -7.81 -4.30 16.04
N MET A 57 -8.70 -3.56 15.36
CA MET A 57 -8.32 -2.53 14.39
C MET A 57 -7.43 -1.44 15.01
N THR A 58 -7.67 -1.08 16.28
CA THR A 58 -6.91 -0.03 16.97
C THR A 58 -5.52 -0.56 17.37
N LYS A 59 -5.43 -1.80 17.83
CA LYS A 59 -4.15 -2.48 18.13
C LYS A 59 -3.29 -2.65 16.87
N GLN A 60 -3.88 -3.09 15.76
CA GLN A 60 -3.17 -3.23 14.49
C GLN A 60 -2.60 -1.90 13.99
N ARG A 61 -3.37 -0.80 14.09
CA ARG A 61 -2.89 0.54 13.73
C ARG A 61 -1.72 1.01 14.60
N LEU A 62 -1.74 0.69 15.89
CA LEU A 62 -0.65 1.06 16.80
C LEU A 62 0.65 0.31 16.47
N GLU A 63 0.55 -0.98 16.15
CA GLU A 63 1.69 -1.80 15.72
C GLU A 63 2.25 -1.33 14.36
N GLU A 64 1.39 -0.93 13.43
CA GLU A 64 1.82 -0.31 12.16
C GLU A 64 2.54 1.02 12.38
N LEU A 65 2.09 1.82 13.35
CA LEU A 65 2.77 3.07 13.68
C LEU A 65 4.15 2.81 14.28
N LYS A 66 4.29 1.84 15.19
CA LYS A 66 5.59 1.48 15.78
C LYS A 66 6.59 1.00 14.74
N THR A 67 6.15 0.13 13.83
CA THR A 67 7.01 -0.40 12.75
C THR A 67 7.44 0.67 11.73
N LEU A 68 6.77 1.81 11.69
CA LEU A 68 7.17 2.96 10.87
C LEU A 68 8.28 3.80 11.51
N PHE A 69 8.37 3.81 12.84
CA PHE A 69 9.25 4.70 13.62
C PHE A 69 10.42 3.99 14.33
N GLU A 70 10.39 2.67 14.54
CA GLU A 70 11.60 1.83 14.63
C GLU A 70 12.20 1.66 13.25
#